data_AF-A0A2V5UCY1-F1
#
_entry.id   AF-A0A2V5UCY1-F1
#
_cell.length_a   1.000
_cell.length_b   1.000
_cell.length_c   1.000
_cell.angle_alpha   90.00
_cell.angle_beta   90.00
_cell.angle_gamma   90.00
#
_symmetry.space_group_name_H-M   'P 1'
#
loop_
_entity.id
_entity.type
_entity.pdbx_description
1 polymer ?
#
loop_
_entity_poly.entity_id
_entity_poly.type
_entity_poly.pdbx_seq_one_letter_code
_entity_poly.pdbx_strand_id
1 'polypeptide(L)'
;ANYVIVPCFFLFRANLLPPQDASWLAALPLIASAYGFCRKEAKTADHFFLGFPSYWNIVAFYLYTLQTPRWINAFSVIILSILVFVPIRYVYPSRSPVYRGLTNSLGVLWAISVLLVIYLLPEPPPHLVFASLLFPAYYTVLSFWVLNLLFRG
;
A
#
# COMPACT_ATOMS: atom_id res chain seq x y z
N ALA A 1 -7.24 -12.54 0.17
CA ALA A 1 -7.45 -12.49 1.63
C ALA A 1 -6.13 -12.36 2.43
N ASN A 2 -5.07 -13.13 2.09
CA ASN A 2 -3.83 -13.15 2.90
C ASN A 2 -3.15 -11.77 3.09
N TYR A 3 -3.09 -10.95 2.03
CA TYR A 3 -2.46 -9.62 2.05
C TYR A 3 -3.21 -8.53 2.83
N VAL A 4 -4.34 -8.86 3.46
CA VAL A 4 -5.11 -7.94 4.32
C VAL A 4 -5.17 -8.48 5.73
N ILE A 5 -5.51 -9.77 5.91
CA ILE A 5 -5.66 -10.37 7.24
C ILE A 5 -4.35 -10.32 8.04
N VAL A 6 -3.25 -10.81 7.46
CA VAL A 6 -1.94 -10.85 8.14
C VAL A 6 -1.46 -9.46 8.56
N PRO A 7 -1.43 -8.43 7.69
CA PRO A 7 -1.01 -7.11 8.12
C PRO A 7 -1.94 -6.47 9.14
N CYS A 8 -3.26 -6.69 9.08
CA CYS A 8 -4.18 -6.16 10.10
C CYS A 8 -3.93 -6.79 11.48
N PHE A 9 -3.76 -8.10 11.52
CA PHE A 9 -3.38 -8.80 12.73
C PHE A 9 -2.02 -8.31 13.26
N PHE A 10 -1.06 -8.08 12.35
CA PHE A 10 0.25 -7.55 12.69
C PHE A 10 0.17 -6.13 13.27
N LEU A 11 -0.60 -5.21 12.68
CA LEU A 11 -0.83 -3.85 13.21
C LEU A 11 -1.33 -3.88 14.67
N PHE A 12 -2.25 -4.80 14.95
CA PHE A 12 -2.80 -5.01 16.28
C PHE A 12 -1.75 -5.58 17.25
N ARG A 13 -1.08 -6.68 16.87
CA ARG A 13 -0.11 -7.38 17.74
C ARG A 13 1.17 -6.60 17.98
N ALA A 14 1.61 -5.80 17.00
CA ALA A 14 2.80 -4.95 17.12
C ALA A 14 2.52 -3.63 17.86
N ASN A 15 1.32 -3.43 18.41
CA ASN A 15 0.92 -2.22 19.15
C ASN A 15 1.12 -0.91 18.36
N LEU A 16 0.89 -0.98 17.04
CA LEU A 16 1.07 0.14 16.11
C LEU A 16 -0.13 1.09 16.09
N LEU A 17 -1.23 0.74 16.73
CA LEU A 17 -2.47 1.53 16.76
C LEU A 17 -2.72 2.10 18.17
N PRO A 18 -3.52 3.17 18.32
CA PRO A 18 -3.95 3.67 19.62
C PRO A 18 -4.64 2.55 20.43
N PRO A 19 -4.23 2.28 21.69
CA PRO A 19 -4.68 1.08 22.41
C PRO A 19 -6.20 0.96 22.57
N GLN A 20 -6.89 2.08 22.76
CA GLN A 20 -8.34 2.13 22.95
C GLN A 20 -9.11 1.82 21.66
N ASP A 21 -8.49 2.08 20.51
CA ASP A 21 -9.12 2.00 19.18
C ASP A 21 -8.57 0.86 18.31
N ALA A 22 -7.55 0.14 18.80
CA ALA A 22 -6.77 -0.80 18.01
C ALA A 22 -7.62 -1.88 17.34
N SER A 23 -8.64 -2.41 18.04
CA SER A 23 -9.50 -3.48 17.53
C SER A 23 -10.30 -3.06 16.30
N TRP A 24 -10.97 -1.91 16.37
CA TRP A 24 -11.81 -1.45 15.25
C TRP A 24 -10.95 -0.88 14.12
N LEU A 25 -9.84 -0.20 14.44
CA LEU A 25 -8.88 0.27 13.44
C LEU A 25 -8.25 -0.90 12.67
N ALA A 26 -7.91 -2.01 13.33
CA ALA A 26 -7.40 -3.21 12.65
C ALA A 26 -8.48 -3.93 11.82
N ALA A 27 -9.76 -3.84 12.21
CA ALA A 27 -10.87 -4.42 11.47
C ALA A 27 -11.26 -3.61 10.22
N LEU A 28 -11.06 -2.29 10.23
CA LEU A 28 -11.48 -1.38 9.18
C LEU A 28 -10.92 -1.73 7.78
N PRO A 29 -9.61 -2.00 7.60
CA PRO A 29 -9.06 -2.51 6.34
C PRO A 29 -9.70 -3.80 5.84
N LEU A 30 -10.09 -4.71 6.74
CA LEU A 30 -10.69 -6.00 6.38
C LEU A 30 -12.04 -5.78 5.70
N ILE A 31 -12.86 -4.90 6.27
CA ILE A 31 -14.18 -4.55 5.75
C ILE A 31 -14.03 -3.82 4.42
N ALA A 32 -13.17 -2.80 4.36
CA ALA A 32 -12.93 -2.02 3.15
C ALA A 32 -12.44 -2.92 1.99
N SER A 33 -11.43 -3.75 2.25
CA SER A 33 -10.89 -4.67 1.24
C SER A 33 -11.85 -5.78 0.85
N ALA A 34 -12.67 -6.30 1.77
CA ALA A 34 -13.71 -7.28 1.43
C ALA A 34 -14.69 -6.69 0.40
N TYR A 35 -15.13 -5.44 0.61
CA TYR A 35 -15.91 -4.72 -0.39
C TYR A 35 -15.16 -4.55 -1.71
N GLY A 36 -13.92 -4.07 -1.66
CA GLY A 36 -13.08 -3.87 -2.85
C GLY A 36 -12.88 -5.14 -3.68
N PHE A 37 -12.73 -6.30 -3.03
CA PHE A 37 -12.56 -7.59 -3.72
C PHE A 37 -13.86 -8.12 -4.34
N CYS A 38 -15.03 -7.75 -3.82
CA CYS A 38 -16.32 -8.11 -4.41
C CYS A 38 -16.69 -7.26 -5.64
N ARG A 39 -16.00 -6.13 -5.87
CA ARG A 39 -16.24 -5.26 -7.02
C ARG A 39 -15.70 -5.90 -8.30
N LYS A 40 -16.59 -6.25 -9.24
CA LYS A 40 -16.23 -6.77 -10.57
C LYS A 40 -15.34 -5.80 -11.36
N GLU A 41 -15.56 -4.50 -11.18
CA GLU A 41 -14.82 -3.42 -11.84
C GLU A 41 -13.51 -3.04 -11.14
N ALA A 42 -13.16 -3.70 -10.03
CA ALA A 42 -11.93 -3.38 -9.29
C ALA A 42 -10.67 -3.58 -10.14
N LYS A 43 -10.75 -4.42 -11.18
CA LYS A 43 -9.76 -4.50 -12.25
C LYS A 43 -10.41 -4.03 -13.53
N THR A 44 -9.95 -2.90 -14.04
CA THR A 44 -10.50 -2.31 -15.25
C THR A 44 -9.95 -3.00 -16.51
N ALA A 45 -10.67 -2.92 -17.62
CA ALA A 45 -10.28 -3.57 -18.88
C ALA A 45 -8.95 -3.04 -19.44
N ASP A 46 -8.62 -1.80 -19.14
CA ASP A 46 -7.36 -1.10 -19.44
C ASP A 46 -6.22 -1.41 -18.45
N HIS A 47 -6.37 -2.44 -17.61
CA HIS A 47 -5.36 -2.93 -16.68
C HIS A 47 -4.98 -1.95 -15.57
N PHE A 48 -5.97 -1.30 -14.95
CA PHE A 48 -5.80 -0.55 -13.71
C PHE A 48 -6.58 -1.19 -12.56
N PHE A 49 -6.21 -0.81 -11.34
CA PHE A 49 -7.04 -1.02 -10.16
C PHE A 49 -7.92 0.21 -9.93
N LEU A 50 -9.21 -0.01 -9.66
CA LEU A 50 -10.14 1.07 -9.31
C LEU A 50 -10.32 1.13 -7.79
N GLY A 51 -9.80 2.20 -7.18
CA GLY A 51 -9.66 2.35 -5.73
C GLY A 51 -8.37 1.77 -5.18
N PHE A 52 -8.04 2.10 -3.92
CA PHE A 52 -6.81 1.66 -3.28
C PHE A 52 -6.71 0.12 -3.34
N PRO A 53 -5.63 -0.44 -3.94
CA PRO A 53 -5.53 -1.87 -4.25
C PRO A 53 -5.26 -2.76 -3.03
N SER A 54 -5.47 -2.25 -1.81
CA SER A 54 -5.37 -3.00 -0.56
C SER A 54 -3.96 -3.54 -0.27
N TYR A 55 -2.92 -2.75 -0.55
CA TYR A 55 -1.51 -3.08 -0.25
C TYR A 55 -1.15 -2.93 1.24
N TRP A 56 -1.96 -3.51 2.12
CA TRP A 56 -1.84 -3.37 3.57
C TRP A 56 -0.55 -3.96 4.15
N ASN A 57 0.04 -4.94 3.47
CA ASN A 57 1.35 -5.48 3.81
C ASN A 57 2.47 -4.42 3.68
N ILE A 58 2.41 -3.60 2.64
CA ILE A 58 3.37 -2.50 2.42
C ILE A 58 3.16 -1.41 3.47
N VAL A 59 1.89 -1.06 3.75
CA VAL A 59 1.53 -0.07 4.77
C VAL A 59 2.04 -0.51 6.13
N ALA A 60 1.69 -1.72 6.58
CA ALA A 60 2.10 -2.24 7.87
C ALA A 60 3.63 -2.33 8.02
N PHE A 61 4.33 -2.71 6.95
CA PHE A 61 5.79 -2.71 6.90
C PHE A 61 6.38 -1.33 7.19
N TYR A 62 5.88 -0.27 6.53
CA TYR A 62 6.42 1.08 6.75
C TYR A 62 6.03 1.68 8.10
N LEU A 63 4.79 1.49 8.57
CA LEU A 63 4.38 1.95 9.90
C LEU A 63 5.24 1.30 11.00
N TYR A 64 5.64 0.05 10.80
CA TYR A 64 6.53 -0.66 11.72
C TYR A 64 7.99 -0.19 11.61
N THR A 65 8.58 -0.19 10.41
CA THR A 65 10.01 0.12 10.24
C THR A 65 10.35 1.59 10.52
N LEU A 66 9.43 2.51 10.25
CA LEU A 66 9.60 3.94 10.55
C LEU A 66 9.25 4.30 11.99
N GLN A 67 8.70 3.36 12.77
CA GLN A 67 8.25 3.59 14.16
C GLN A 67 7.36 4.85 14.27
N THR A 68 6.43 5.01 13.33
CA THR A 68 5.60 6.21 13.26
C THR A 68 4.65 6.31 14.47
N PRO A 69 4.37 7.54 14.97
CA PRO A 69 3.41 7.76 16.03
C PRO A 69 2.06 7.08 15.77
N ARG A 70 1.47 6.47 16.81
CA ARG A 70 0.21 5.72 16.71
C ARG A 70 -0.95 6.50 16.09
N TRP A 71 -1.01 7.83 16.30
CA TRP A 71 -2.03 8.67 15.68
C TRP A 71 -1.84 8.77 14.15
N ILE A 72 -0.60 8.88 13.65
CA ILE A 72 -0.29 8.84 12.20
C ILE A 72 -0.71 7.49 11.62
N ASN A 73 -0.48 6.41 12.35
CA ASN A 73 -0.84 5.05 11.93
C ASN A 73 -2.36 4.91 11.79
N ALA A 74 -3.12 5.42 12.78
CA ALA A 74 -4.58 5.44 12.75
C ALA A 74 -5.10 6.24 11.55
N PHE A 75 -4.60 7.46 11.32
CA PHE A 75 -5.00 8.26 10.16
C PHE A 75 -4.69 7.57 8.84
N SER A 76 -3.50 6.97 8.71
CA SER A 76 -3.10 6.23 7.52
C SER A 76 -4.06 5.08 7.23
N VAL A 77 -4.41 4.30 8.26
CA VAL A 77 -5.37 3.20 8.16
C VAL A 77 -6.76 3.68 7.74
N ILE A 78 -7.26 4.76 8.35
CA ILE A 78 -8.58 5.32 8.02
C ILE A 78 -8.60 5.83 6.58
N ILE A 79 -7.64 6.68 6.20
CA ILE A 79 -7.59 7.30 4.87
C ILE A 79 -7.47 6.22 3.79
N LEU A 80 -6.52 5.29 3.94
CA LEU A 80 -6.32 4.23 2.94
C LEU A 80 -7.53 3.29 2.84
N SER A 81 -8.25 3.06 3.94
CA SER A 81 -9.51 2.30 3.91
C SER A 81 -10.60 3.03 3.14
N ILE A 82 -10.72 4.35 3.32
CA ILE A 82 -11.66 5.19 2.56
C ILE A 82 -11.29 5.18 1.06
N LEU A 83 -10.00 5.25 0.73
CA LEU A 83 -9.53 5.24 -0.66
C LEU A 83 -9.85 3.94 -1.41
N VAL A 84 -10.20 2.84 -0.73
CA VAL A 84 -10.71 1.62 -1.41
C VAL A 84 -12.03 1.91 -2.14
N PHE A 85 -12.85 2.83 -1.62
CA PHE A 85 -14.14 3.18 -2.19
C PHE A 85 -14.03 4.28 -3.26
N VAL A 86 -12.99 5.12 -3.20
CA VAL A 86 -12.78 6.23 -4.12
C VAL A 86 -12.32 5.69 -5.49
N PRO A 87 -12.94 6.07 -6.62
CA PRO A 87 -12.65 5.52 -7.94
C PRO A 87 -11.37 6.10 -8.58
N ILE A 88 -10.24 6.07 -7.86
CA ILE A 88 -8.92 6.45 -8.39
C ILE A 88 -8.35 5.24 -9.14
N ARG A 89 -7.82 5.47 -10.35
CA ARG A 89 -7.12 4.41 -11.12
C ARG A 89 -5.67 4.30 -10.67
N TYR A 90 -5.29 3.14 -10.13
CA TYR A 90 -3.92 2.80 -9.78
C TYR A 90 -3.31 1.87 -10.83
N VAL A 91 -2.05 2.09 -11.18
CA VAL A 91 -1.36 1.28 -12.20
C VAL A 91 -1.30 -0.18 -11.75
N TYR A 92 -1.56 -1.13 -12.65
CA TYR A 92 -1.26 -2.53 -12.41
C TYR A 92 0.17 -2.83 -12.89
N PRO A 93 1.19 -2.96 -12.02
CA PRO A 93 2.60 -3.01 -12.44
C PRO A 93 2.91 -4.03 -13.56
N SER A 94 2.45 -5.27 -13.41
CA SER A 94 2.75 -6.36 -14.36
C SER A 94 1.91 -6.34 -15.64
N ARG A 95 0.82 -5.57 -15.66
CA ARG A 95 -0.11 -5.48 -16.80
C ARG A 95 -0.25 -4.07 -17.37
N SER A 96 0.47 -3.11 -16.80
CA SER A 96 0.41 -1.70 -17.18
C SER A 96 0.72 -1.56 -18.67
N PRO A 97 -0.10 -0.82 -19.43
CA PRO A 97 0.21 -0.50 -20.83
C PRO A 97 1.36 0.51 -20.94
N VAL A 98 1.67 1.23 -19.84
CA VAL A 98 2.70 2.30 -19.80
C VAL A 98 3.84 1.92 -18.85
N TYR A 99 5.08 2.12 -19.28
CA TYR A 99 6.32 1.91 -18.50
C TYR A 99 6.48 0.55 -17.80
N ARG A 100 5.77 -0.50 -18.25
CA ARG A 100 5.76 -1.83 -17.62
C ARG A 100 7.15 -2.38 -17.30
N GLY A 101 8.07 -2.35 -18.28
CA GLY A 101 9.43 -2.86 -18.11
C GLY A 101 10.17 -2.13 -16.98
N LEU A 102 10.15 -0.80 -17.02
CA LEU A 102 10.76 0.05 -16.00
C LEU A 102 10.15 -0.18 -14.62
N THR A 103 8.81 -0.14 -14.51
CA THR A 103 8.10 -0.36 -13.24
C THR A 103 8.42 -1.72 -12.63
N ASN A 104 8.49 -2.79 -13.44
CA ASN A 104 8.83 -4.12 -12.96
C ASN A 104 10.30 -4.20 -12.51
N SER A 105 11.24 -3.63 -13.25
CA SER A 105 12.66 -3.59 -12.86
C SER A 105 12.86 -2.84 -11.55
N LEU A 106 12.24 -1.66 -11.42
CA LEU A 106 12.26 -0.89 -10.16
C LEU A 106 11.59 -1.66 -9.02
N GLY A 107 10.51 -2.40 -9.31
CA GLY A 107 9.83 -3.25 -8.33
C GLY A 107 10.69 -4.40 -7.81
N VAL A 108 11.52 -5.01 -8.67
CA VAL A 108 12.49 -6.04 -8.26
C VAL A 108 13.58 -5.44 -7.37
N LEU A 109 14.13 -4.29 -7.75
CA LEU A 109 15.12 -3.58 -6.93
C LEU A 109 14.54 -3.17 -5.57
N TRP A 110 13.30 -2.68 -5.56
CA TRP A 110 12.57 -2.37 -4.34
C TRP A 110 12.33 -3.61 -3.47
N ALA A 111 11.95 -4.75 -4.06
CA ALA A 111 11.78 -6.00 -3.32
C ALA A 111 13.07 -6.45 -2.63
N ILE A 112 14.22 -6.34 -3.32
CA ILE A 112 15.53 -6.62 -2.73
C ILE A 112 15.80 -5.65 -1.57
N SER A 113 15.55 -4.35 -1.75
CA SER A 113 15.71 -3.35 -0.70
C SER A 113 14.84 -3.64 0.53
N VAL A 114 13.58 -4.02 0.34
CA VAL A 114 12.67 -4.42 1.44
C VAL A 114 13.18 -5.67 2.14
N LEU A 115 13.66 -6.69 1.41
CA LEU A 115 14.24 -7.89 2.02
C LEU A 115 15.49 -7.56 2.85
N LEU A 116 16.34 -6.64 2.39
CA LEU A 116 17.49 -6.15 3.15
C LEU A 116 17.06 -5.43 4.43
N VAL A 117 16.03 -4.57 4.36
CA VAL A 117 15.46 -3.92 5.57
C VAL A 117 14.96 -4.97 6.56
N ILE A 118 14.22 -5.98 6.09
CA ILE A 118 13.70 -7.07 6.94
C ILE A 118 14.84 -7.86 7.58
N TYR A 119 15.88 -8.18 6.82
CA TYR A 119 17.06 -8.90 7.33
C TYR A 119 17.82 -8.14 8.42
N LEU A 120 17.79 -6.80 8.38
CA LEU A 120 18.47 -5.92 9.32
C LEU A 120 17.60 -5.49 10.51
N LEU A 121 16.36 -6.01 10.64
CA LEU A 121 15.53 -5.77 11.83
C LEU A 121 16.21 -6.34 13.10
N PRO A 122 16.02 -5.72 14.28
CA PRO A 122 15.07 -4.64 14.57
C PRO A 122 15.57 -3.22 14.25
N GLU A 123 16.85 -3.03 13.93
CA GLU A 123 17.48 -1.71 13.75
C GLU A 123 18.01 -1.51 12.32
N PRO A 124 17.13 -1.46 11.30
CA PRO A 124 17.55 -1.26 9.93
C PRO A 124 18.12 0.16 9.74
N PRO A 125 19.13 0.35 8.88
CA PRO A 125 19.66 1.68 8.60
C PRO A 125 18.57 2.62 8.06
N PRO A 126 18.35 3.81 8.67
CA PRO A 126 17.24 4.68 8.28
C PRO A 126 17.28 5.09 6.81
N HIS A 127 18.46 5.37 6.28
CA HIS A 127 18.63 5.75 4.87
C HIS A 127 18.15 4.65 3.90
N LEU A 128 18.28 3.37 4.27
CA LEU A 128 17.78 2.26 3.46
C LEU A 128 16.24 2.21 3.49
N VAL A 129 15.63 2.41 4.67
CA VAL A 129 14.18 2.48 4.81
C VAL A 129 13.61 3.65 4.00
N PHE A 130 14.20 4.84 4.14
CA PHE A 130 13.79 6.04 3.39
C PHE A 130 14.04 5.89 1.87
N ALA A 131 15.17 5.30 1.45
CA ALA A 131 15.42 5.02 0.04
C ALA A 131 14.38 4.05 -0.55
N SER A 132 13.94 3.06 0.23
CA SER A 132 12.91 2.11 -0.24
C SER A 132 11.57 2.78 -0.52
N LEU A 133 11.25 3.92 0.13
CA LEU A 133 10.02 4.70 -0.13
C LEU A 133 9.98 5.34 -1.51
N LEU A 134 11.12 5.44 -2.21
CA LEU A 134 11.19 6.01 -3.56
C LEU A 134 10.31 5.23 -4.55
N PHE A 135 10.20 3.90 -4.41
CA PHE A 135 9.37 3.10 -5.30
C PHE A 135 7.86 3.28 -5.05
N PRO A 136 7.34 3.19 -3.81
CA PRO A 136 5.96 3.60 -3.50
C PRO A 136 5.63 5.03 -3.95
N ALA A 137 6.55 5.98 -3.79
CA ALA A 137 6.37 7.35 -4.25
C ALA A 137 6.29 7.43 -5.79
N TYR A 138 7.22 6.80 -6.50
CA TYR A 138 7.20 6.66 -7.96
C TYR A 138 5.89 6.04 -8.46
N TYR A 139 5.47 4.92 -7.86
CA TYR A 139 4.24 4.21 -8.20
C TYR A 139 2.99 5.09 -8.02
N THR A 140 2.94 5.83 -6.92
CA THR A 140 1.83 6.74 -6.60
C THR A 140 1.76 7.89 -7.61
N VAL A 141 2.91 8.55 -7.88
CA VAL A 141 3.00 9.63 -8.87
C VAL A 141 2.63 9.14 -10.26
N LEU A 142 3.13 7.97 -10.67
CA LEU A 142 2.80 7.38 -11.97
C LEU A 142 1.31 7.09 -12.08
N SER A 143 0.68 6.57 -11.03
CA SER A 143 -0.76 6.31 -11.01
C SER A 143 -1.59 7.58 -11.20
N PHE A 144 -1.27 8.66 -10.49
CA PHE A 144 -1.97 9.94 -10.65
C PHE A 144 -1.66 10.63 -11.99
N TRP A 145 -0.44 10.49 -12.51
CA TRP A 145 -0.07 11.08 -13.79
C TRP A 145 -0.77 10.40 -14.96
N VAL A 146 -0.79 9.07 -14.98
CA VAL A 146 -1.50 8.31 -16.02
C VAL A 146 -3.01 8.56 -15.96
N LEU A 147 -3.57 8.70 -14.75
CA LEU A 147 -4.95 9.13 -14.56
C LEU A 147 -5.22 10.46 -15.31
N ASN A 148 -4.40 11.48 -15.08
CA ASN A 148 -4.57 12.79 -15.70
C ASN A 148 -4.45 12.79 -17.23
N LEU A 149 -3.64 11.90 -17.81
CA LEU A 149 -3.51 11.79 -19.26
C LEU A 149 -4.74 11.16 -19.92
N LEU A 150 -5.33 10.13 -19.30
CA LEU A 150 -6.48 9.41 -19.85
C LEU A 150 -7.79 10.22 -19.79
N PHE A 151 -7.88 11.21 -18.90
CA PHE A 151 -9.06 12.10 -18.78
C PHE A 151 -8.90 13.45 -19.49
N ARG A 152 -7.74 13.71 -20.13
CA ARG A 152 -7.51 14.88 -20.99
C ARG A 152 -7.75 14.61 -22.48
N GLY A 153 -8.14 13.40 -22.84
CA GLY A 153 -8.45 12.98 -24.21
C GLY A 153 -9.95 12.85 -24.46
#